data_AF-A0A5B0RB16-F1
#
_entry.id   AF-A0A5B0RB16-F1
#
_cell.length_a   1.000
_cell.length_b   1.000
_cell.length_c   1.000
_cell.angle_alpha   90.00
_cell.angle_beta   90.00
_cell.angle_gamma   90.00
#
_symmetry.space_group_name_H-M   'P 1'
#
loop_
_entity.id
_entity.type
_entity.pdbx_description
1 polymer ?
#
loop_
_entity_poly.entity_id
_entity_poly.type
_entity_poly.pdbx_seq_one_letter_code
_entity_poly.pdbx_strand_id
1 'polypeptide(L)'
;MFCPLIVINKLTWLQKPFVKNRRNNGHQLANSLTFLACGVTDRVNLFLNYVGLSSSRKTTHHALNKLSRRSSLLISTKIGKLLAPTLGSFLCFDNLDFEQRVHTKSVGHSSRMFHGTWGYVHHPSPKLVSSVSSSDLTVESYQQAMLNVESVDVHSRMLLPTAKEEVQWELVLKSQITSALLEHLATLAESYVSINTKPPVVDQISSEKPDITMLKLMIAADYSAQGAGEVFQAIVDQSNLTMSDFASRIQLIDGDLATCLNFTTLRTQQTPSKHKEESLMNVLTMLGGAHTLWNISQDIYSKHVGDKSDSCDADS
;
A
#
# COMPACT_ATOMS: atom_id res chain seq x y z
N MET A 1 -10.26 -4.49 -16.12
CA MET A 1 -10.89 -3.89 -17.32
C MET A 1 -10.85 -2.37 -17.15
N PHE A 2 -9.88 -1.69 -17.77
CA PHE A 2 -9.74 -0.23 -17.69
C PHE A 2 -10.74 0.42 -18.65
N CYS A 3 -11.53 1.39 -18.17
CA CYS A 3 -12.54 2.10 -18.93
C CYS A 3 -11.90 2.84 -20.14
N PRO A 4 -12.18 2.46 -21.41
CA PRO A 4 -11.54 3.05 -22.59
C PRO A 4 -11.96 4.50 -22.86
N LEU A 5 -13.12 4.94 -22.37
CA LEU A 5 -13.68 6.26 -22.71
C LEU A 5 -12.94 7.44 -22.07
N ILE A 6 -12.35 7.28 -20.89
CA ILE A 6 -11.59 8.36 -20.22
C ILE A 6 -10.25 8.63 -20.93
N VAL A 7 -9.68 7.59 -21.54
CA VAL A 7 -8.42 7.69 -22.29
C VAL A 7 -8.63 8.47 -23.60
N ILE A 8 -9.74 8.26 -24.29
CA ILE A 8 -10.00 8.84 -25.62
C ILE A 8 -10.21 10.37 -25.57
N ASN A 9 -10.95 10.89 -24.58
CA ASN A 9 -11.24 12.33 -24.51
C ASN A 9 -10.03 13.20 -24.11
N LYS A 10 -9.04 12.65 -23.40
CA LYS A 10 -7.76 13.36 -23.17
C LYS A 10 -6.84 13.35 -24.39
N LEU A 11 -6.94 12.36 -25.28
CA LEU A 11 -6.01 12.18 -26.40
C LEU A 11 -6.20 13.20 -27.53
N THR A 12 -7.42 13.65 -27.81
CA THR A 12 -7.74 14.52 -28.96
C THR A 12 -7.33 15.98 -28.76
N TRP A 13 -7.42 16.52 -27.53
CA TRP A 13 -7.04 17.91 -27.23
C TRP A 13 -5.52 18.16 -27.21
N LEU A 14 -4.72 17.09 -27.11
CA LEU A 14 -3.27 17.16 -26.86
C LEU A 14 -2.40 16.92 -28.11
N GLN A 15 -2.99 16.51 -29.24
CA GLN A 15 -2.29 16.37 -30.52
C GLN A 15 -1.86 17.71 -31.12
N LYS A 16 -2.74 18.73 -31.06
CA LYS A 16 -2.51 20.05 -31.69
C LYS A 16 -1.24 20.76 -31.17
N PRO A 17 -0.96 20.82 -29.85
CA PRO A 17 0.26 21.44 -29.33
C PRO A 17 1.53 20.68 -29.69
N PHE A 18 1.52 19.34 -29.69
CA PHE A 18 2.71 18.53 -29.98
C PHE A 18 3.13 18.59 -31.45
N VAL A 19 2.16 18.52 -32.37
CA VAL A 19 2.41 18.66 -33.81
C VAL A 19 2.95 20.07 -34.13
N LYS A 20 2.45 21.10 -33.44
CA LYS A 20 2.89 22.50 -33.60
C LYS A 20 4.19 22.84 -32.86
N ASN A 21 4.47 22.21 -31.73
CA ASN A 21 5.64 22.45 -30.89
C ASN A 21 6.08 21.16 -30.19
N ARG A 22 7.09 20.50 -30.75
CA ARG A 22 7.66 19.24 -30.25
C ARG A 22 8.33 19.33 -28.87
N ARG A 23 8.43 20.54 -28.28
CA ARG A 23 8.91 20.73 -26.91
C ARG A 23 7.83 20.52 -25.84
N ASN A 24 6.55 20.44 -26.21
CA ASN A 24 5.48 20.09 -25.30
C ASN A 24 5.01 18.66 -25.56
N ASN A 25 5.75 17.68 -25.03
CA ASN A 25 5.56 16.25 -25.31
C ASN A 25 5.32 15.40 -24.06
N GLY A 26 5.02 16.02 -22.90
CA GLY A 26 4.85 15.30 -21.63
C GLY A 26 3.78 14.21 -21.68
N HIS A 27 2.67 14.47 -22.35
CA HIS A 27 1.58 13.50 -22.52
C HIS A 27 1.94 12.39 -23.50
N GLN A 28 2.59 12.69 -24.63
CA GLN A 28 3.09 11.69 -25.57
C GLN A 28 4.12 10.76 -24.91
N LEU A 29 4.92 11.29 -24.00
CA LEU A 29 5.86 10.51 -23.21
C LEU A 29 5.17 9.63 -22.17
N ALA A 30 4.17 10.16 -21.46
CA ALA A 30 3.36 9.38 -20.53
C ALA A 30 2.64 8.23 -21.24
N ASN A 31 1.98 8.53 -22.37
CA ASN A 31 1.31 7.53 -23.19
C ASN A 31 2.29 6.46 -23.68
N SER A 32 3.48 6.86 -24.14
CA SER A 32 4.44 5.90 -24.67
C SER A 32 5.02 4.98 -23.59
N LEU A 33 5.18 5.47 -22.34
CA LEU A 33 5.52 4.64 -21.18
C LEU A 33 4.39 3.64 -20.86
N THR A 34 3.15 4.10 -20.80
CA THR A 34 1.98 3.24 -20.57
C THR A 34 1.84 2.17 -21.66
N PHE A 35 1.93 2.55 -22.93
CA PHE A 35 1.84 1.62 -24.05
C PHE A 35 2.95 0.57 -24.03
N LEU A 36 4.19 0.98 -23.74
CA LEU A 36 5.30 0.04 -23.59
C LEU A 36 5.05 -0.95 -22.44
N ALA A 37 4.56 -0.46 -21.28
CA ALA A 37 4.22 -1.31 -20.14
C ALA A 37 3.05 -2.26 -20.42
N CYS A 38 2.07 -1.84 -21.23
CA CYS A 38 0.95 -2.67 -21.67
C CYS A 38 1.31 -3.63 -22.82
N GLY A 39 2.58 -3.72 -23.22
CA GLY A 39 3.01 -4.65 -24.26
C GLY A 39 2.65 -4.24 -25.70
N VAL A 40 2.39 -2.94 -25.94
CA VAL A 40 2.14 -2.43 -27.30
C VAL A 40 3.36 -2.69 -28.18
N THR A 41 3.14 -3.29 -29.34
CA THR A 41 4.20 -3.65 -30.28
C THR A 41 4.83 -2.42 -30.94
N ASP A 42 6.07 -2.57 -31.44
CA ASP A 42 6.81 -1.50 -32.12
C ASP A 42 6.06 -0.93 -33.31
N ARG A 43 5.39 -1.80 -34.08
CA ARG A 43 4.59 -1.40 -35.24
C ARG A 43 3.43 -0.50 -34.83
N VAL A 44 2.71 -0.84 -33.77
CA VAL A 44 1.61 -0.02 -33.25
C VAL A 44 2.15 1.28 -32.65
N ASN A 45 3.24 1.23 -31.89
CA ASN A 45 3.85 2.43 -31.35
C ASN A 45 4.38 3.37 -32.45
N LEU A 46 4.89 2.84 -33.57
CA LEU A 46 5.32 3.65 -34.71
C LEU A 46 4.13 4.42 -35.33
N PHE A 47 2.98 3.76 -35.49
CA PHE A 47 1.76 4.41 -35.95
C PHE A 47 1.27 5.49 -34.95
N LEU A 48 1.21 5.16 -33.66
CA LEU A 48 0.80 6.10 -32.60
C LEU A 48 1.75 7.30 -32.49
N ASN A 49 3.04 7.08 -32.72
CA ASN A 49 4.02 8.15 -32.79
C ASN A 49 3.83 9.03 -34.03
N TYR A 50 3.55 8.42 -35.18
CA TYR A 50 3.27 9.14 -36.43
C TYR A 50 2.06 10.06 -36.30
N VAL A 51 0.96 9.59 -35.68
CA VAL A 51 -0.22 10.42 -35.42
C VAL A 51 -0.06 11.35 -34.21
N GLY A 52 1.10 11.38 -33.55
CA GLY A 52 1.39 12.30 -32.45
C GLY A 52 0.74 11.96 -31.09
N LEU A 53 0.33 10.71 -30.90
CA LEU A 53 -0.26 10.21 -29.65
C LEU A 53 0.77 9.63 -28.68
N SER A 54 1.92 9.18 -29.18
CA SER A 54 3.02 8.64 -28.36
C SER A 54 4.38 9.18 -28.81
N SER A 55 5.39 9.05 -27.94
CA SER A 55 6.79 9.23 -28.32
C SER A 55 7.37 7.98 -28.99
N SER A 56 8.54 8.12 -29.63
CA SER A 56 9.27 6.97 -30.17
C SER A 56 9.66 6.00 -29.05
N ARG A 57 9.78 4.71 -29.39
CA ARG A 57 10.17 3.67 -28.43
C ARG A 57 11.56 3.95 -27.80
N LYS A 58 12.49 4.49 -28.60
CA LYS A 58 13.81 4.92 -28.12
C LYS A 58 13.69 6.01 -27.04
N THR A 59 12.84 7.01 -27.27
CA THR A 59 12.56 8.07 -26.29
C THR A 59 11.93 7.49 -25.02
N THR A 60 10.99 6.55 -25.15
CA THR A 60 10.38 5.86 -24.01
C THR A 60 11.42 5.12 -23.17
N HIS A 61 12.31 4.33 -23.77
CA HIS A 61 13.37 3.63 -23.03
C HIS A 61 14.33 4.60 -22.34
N HIS A 62 14.70 5.72 -22.98
CA HIS A 62 15.51 6.75 -22.34
C HIS A 62 14.79 7.37 -21.13
N ALA A 63 13.50 7.66 -21.24
CA ALA A 63 12.71 8.15 -20.13
C ALA A 63 12.59 7.12 -19.00
N LEU A 64 12.34 5.85 -19.33
CA LEU A 64 12.29 4.76 -18.35
C LEU A 64 13.61 4.61 -17.59
N ASN A 65 14.75 4.66 -18.29
CA ASN A 65 16.07 4.62 -17.66
C ASN A 65 16.31 5.83 -16.73
N LYS A 66 15.88 7.03 -17.13
CA LYS A 66 15.99 8.23 -16.30
C LYS A 66 15.08 8.16 -15.07
N LEU A 67 13.83 7.72 -15.23
CA LEU A 67 12.87 7.52 -14.15
C LEU A 67 13.35 6.45 -13.18
N SER A 68 13.86 5.32 -13.68
CA SER A 68 14.43 4.24 -12.87
C SER A 68 15.58 4.73 -11.99
N ARG A 69 16.55 5.45 -12.57
CA ARG A 69 17.66 6.06 -11.80
C ARG A 69 17.16 7.05 -10.76
N ARG A 70 16.18 7.89 -11.10
CA ARG A 70 15.60 8.86 -10.15
C ARG A 70 14.84 8.17 -9.03
N SER A 71 14.11 7.10 -9.34
CA SER A 71 13.36 6.30 -8.38
C SER A 71 14.31 5.59 -7.41
N SER A 72 15.36 4.94 -7.90
CA SER A 72 16.37 4.30 -7.04
C SER A 72 17.05 5.30 -6.10
N LEU A 73 17.43 6.49 -6.60
CA LEU A 73 17.97 7.56 -5.74
C LEU A 73 16.96 8.02 -4.69
N LEU A 74 15.68 8.14 -5.05
CA LEU A 74 14.62 8.53 -4.12
C LEU A 74 14.42 7.47 -3.04
N ILE A 75 14.35 6.20 -3.41
CA ILE A 75 14.25 5.06 -2.49
C ILE A 75 15.45 5.05 -1.53
N SER A 76 16.67 5.17 -2.06
CA SER A 76 17.91 5.25 -1.28
C SER A 76 17.86 6.39 -0.25
N THR A 77 17.48 7.58 -0.70
CA THR A 77 17.37 8.77 0.16
C THR A 77 16.31 8.58 1.25
N LYS A 78 15.17 7.97 0.91
CA LYS A 78 14.05 7.78 1.83
C LYS A 78 14.38 6.71 2.87
N ILE A 79 14.89 5.56 2.47
CA ILE A 79 15.27 4.51 3.42
C ILE A 79 16.44 4.97 4.31
N GLY A 80 17.39 5.71 3.75
CA GLY A 80 18.52 6.25 4.52
C GLY A 80 18.13 7.36 5.50
N LYS A 81 16.95 7.96 5.36
CA LYS A 81 16.48 9.05 6.23
C LYS A 81 15.87 8.46 7.51
N LEU A 82 16.36 8.94 8.65
CA LEU A 82 15.83 8.59 9.96
C LEU A 82 14.58 9.42 10.29
N LEU A 83 13.62 8.79 10.96
CA LEU A 83 12.43 9.43 11.56
C LEU A 83 12.77 10.06 12.91
N ALA A 84 13.56 9.34 13.72
CA ALA A 84 14.08 9.78 15.01
C ALA A 84 15.53 9.24 15.16
N PRO A 85 16.32 9.68 16.16
CA PRO A 85 17.72 9.25 16.31
C PRO A 85 17.93 7.73 16.25
N THR A 86 16.94 6.95 16.71
CA THR A 86 16.95 5.49 16.81
C THR A 86 15.92 4.80 15.91
N LEU A 87 15.17 5.54 15.09
CA LEU A 87 14.04 5.02 14.31
C LEU A 87 14.22 5.37 12.84
N GLY A 88 14.40 4.38 11.98
CA GLY A 88 14.40 4.57 10.53
C GLY A 88 13.00 4.60 9.93
N SER A 89 12.93 4.70 8.61
CA SER A 89 11.66 4.73 7.88
C SER A 89 10.85 3.45 8.05
N PHE A 90 9.54 3.57 7.91
CA PHE A 90 8.64 2.41 7.91
C PHE A 90 8.64 1.76 6.53
N LEU A 91 8.83 0.46 6.51
CA LEU A 91 8.75 -0.36 5.31
C LEU A 91 7.46 -1.19 5.39
N CYS A 92 6.66 -1.11 4.33
CA CYS A 92 5.43 -1.87 4.20
C CYS A 92 5.51 -2.63 2.88
N PHE A 93 5.27 -3.93 2.89
CA PHE A 93 5.18 -4.72 1.67
C PHE A 93 4.21 -5.87 1.87
N ASP A 94 3.65 -6.32 0.76
CA ASP A 94 2.66 -7.38 0.71
C ASP A 94 2.78 -8.11 -0.64
N ASN A 95 2.26 -9.33 -0.70
CA ASN A 95 2.23 -10.11 -1.92
C ASN A 95 1.27 -9.51 -2.94
N LEU A 96 1.66 -9.64 -4.21
CA LEU A 96 0.87 -9.32 -5.37
C LEU A 96 0.66 -10.61 -6.16
N ASP A 97 -0.46 -11.28 -5.88
CA ASP A 97 -0.90 -12.45 -6.62
C ASP A 97 -1.95 -12.09 -7.66
N PHE A 98 -1.75 -12.55 -8.90
CA PHE A 98 -2.82 -12.54 -9.87
C PHE A 98 -2.80 -13.77 -10.76
N GLU A 99 -3.98 -14.34 -10.99
CA GLU A 99 -4.18 -15.44 -11.92
C GLU A 99 -4.50 -14.90 -13.31
N GLN A 100 -3.67 -15.22 -14.29
CA GLN A 100 -4.10 -15.19 -15.68
C GLN A 100 -4.91 -16.46 -15.96
N ARG A 101 -6.23 -16.34 -15.89
CA ARG A 101 -7.13 -17.46 -16.17
C ARG A 101 -7.37 -17.62 -17.67
N VAL A 102 -7.12 -18.82 -18.18
CA VAL A 102 -7.46 -19.18 -19.57
C VAL A 102 -8.75 -20.00 -19.55
N HIS A 103 -9.83 -19.45 -20.12
CA HIS A 103 -11.15 -20.08 -20.10
C HIS A 103 -11.24 -21.35 -20.97
N THR A 104 -10.45 -21.44 -22.04
CA THR A 104 -10.41 -22.60 -22.93
C THR A 104 -9.03 -23.24 -22.85
N LYS A 105 -8.91 -24.29 -22.04
CA LYS A 105 -7.64 -25.02 -21.88
C LYS A 105 -7.29 -25.74 -23.19
N SER A 106 -6.10 -25.50 -23.70
CA SER A 106 -5.52 -26.27 -24.81
C SER A 106 -4.06 -26.62 -24.48
N VAL A 107 -3.46 -27.55 -25.24
CA VAL A 107 -2.06 -27.95 -24.99
C VAL A 107 -1.15 -26.72 -25.18
N GLY A 108 -0.48 -26.31 -24.11
CA GLY A 108 0.36 -25.10 -24.08
C GLY A 108 -0.34 -23.81 -23.59
N HIS A 109 -1.67 -23.82 -23.43
CA HIS A 109 -2.46 -22.72 -22.88
C HIS A 109 -3.20 -23.16 -21.61
N SER A 110 -2.54 -22.95 -20.46
CA SER A 110 -3.11 -23.13 -19.13
C SER A 110 -3.26 -21.79 -18.43
N SER A 111 -4.13 -21.74 -17.42
CA SER A 111 -4.06 -20.67 -16.42
C SER A 111 -2.65 -20.61 -15.82
N ARG A 112 -2.22 -19.41 -15.44
CA ARG A 112 -0.94 -19.17 -14.78
C ARG A 112 -1.14 -18.24 -13.60
N MET A 113 -0.58 -18.61 -12.46
CA MET A 113 -0.41 -17.71 -11.33
C MET A 113 0.86 -16.89 -11.53
N PHE A 114 0.77 -15.59 -11.27
CA PHE A 114 1.90 -14.70 -11.17
C PHE A 114 2.04 -14.28 -9.72
N HIS A 115 3.26 -14.40 -9.23
CA HIS A 115 3.64 -14.02 -7.88
C HIS A 115 4.61 -12.84 -7.96
N GLY A 116 4.47 -11.92 -7.04
CA GLY A 116 5.42 -10.85 -6.82
C GLY A 116 5.15 -10.20 -5.48
N THR A 117 6.00 -9.26 -5.09
CA THR A 117 5.81 -8.47 -3.88
C THR A 117 5.83 -7.00 -4.26
N TRP A 118 4.82 -6.26 -3.82
CA TRP A 118 4.78 -4.81 -3.92
C TRP A 118 5.06 -4.22 -2.54
N GLY A 119 5.59 -3.00 -2.50
CA GLY A 119 5.87 -2.37 -1.22
C GLY A 119 6.21 -0.90 -1.37
N TYR A 120 6.32 -0.24 -0.23
CA TYR A 120 6.60 1.16 -0.14
C TYR A 120 7.32 1.52 1.16
N VAL A 121 8.01 2.65 1.11
CA VAL A 121 8.66 3.26 2.25
C VAL A 121 7.80 4.44 2.70
N HIS A 122 7.43 4.46 3.97
CA HIS A 122 6.58 5.48 4.56
C HIS A 122 7.35 6.28 5.60
N HIS A 123 7.22 7.61 5.51
CA HIS A 123 7.60 8.53 6.56
C HIS A 123 6.33 9.12 7.19
N PRO A 124 6.05 8.80 8.47
CA PRO A 124 4.99 9.47 9.20
C PRO A 124 5.15 10.98 9.18
N SER A 125 4.04 11.69 9.34
CA SER A 125 4.07 13.15 9.41
C SER A 125 5.05 13.63 10.48
N PRO A 126 5.95 14.59 10.20
CA PRO A 126 6.87 15.13 11.20
C PRO A 126 6.15 15.67 12.44
N LYS A 127 4.91 16.19 12.28
CA LYS A 127 4.06 16.64 13.38
C LYS A 127 3.71 15.49 14.32
N LEU A 128 3.34 14.33 13.76
CA LEU A 128 3.02 13.12 14.52
C LEU A 128 4.27 12.53 15.20
N VAL A 129 5.41 12.50 14.51
CA VAL A 129 6.66 12.04 15.13
C VAL A 129 7.05 12.95 16.30
N SER A 130 6.86 14.27 16.15
CA SER A 130 7.17 15.24 17.21
C SER A 130 6.19 15.23 18.38
N SER A 131 5.00 14.63 18.24
CA SER A 131 4.04 14.51 19.34
C SER A 131 4.34 13.35 20.28
N VAL A 132 5.28 12.47 19.94
CA VAL A 132 5.71 11.33 20.75
C VAL A 132 7.07 11.64 21.37
N SER A 133 7.27 11.24 22.63
CA SER A 133 8.56 11.41 23.30
C SER A 133 9.65 10.61 22.58
N SER A 134 10.83 11.19 22.40
CA SER A 134 11.97 10.47 21.82
C SER A 134 12.41 9.27 22.66
N SER A 135 12.09 9.24 23.96
CA SER A 135 12.32 8.07 24.83
C SER A 135 11.49 6.85 24.42
N ASP A 136 10.34 7.08 23.78
CA ASP A 136 9.37 6.03 23.45
C ASP A 136 9.63 5.49 22.03
N LEU A 137 10.42 6.21 21.24
CA LEU A 137 10.79 5.88 19.85
C LEU A 137 12.10 5.07 19.77
N THR A 138 12.25 4.08 20.66
CA THR A 138 13.42 3.19 20.74
C THR A 138 13.03 1.72 20.63
N VAL A 139 13.99 0.88 20.25
CA VAL A 139 13.80 -0.58 20.19
C VAL A 139 13.53 -1.13 21.59
N GLU A 140 14.21 -0.61 22.60
CA GLU A 140 14.04 -1.00 24.00
C GLU A 140 12.62 -0.71 24.50
N SER A 141 12.09 0.48 24.21
CA SER A 141 10.73 0.86 24.60
C SER A 141 9.68 -0.02 23.90
N TYR A 142 9.88 -0.36 22.63
CA TYR A 142 9.03 -1.34 21.93
C TYR A 142 9.10 -2.72 22.59
N GLN A 143 10.30 -3.23 22.88
CA GLN A 143 10.46 -4.55 23.51
C GLN A 143 9.78 -4.60 24.88
N GLN A 144 9.92 -3.56 25.71
CA GLN A 144 9.23 -3.45 26.98
C GLN A 144 7.71 -3.41 26.81
N ALA A 145 7.20 -2.67 25.82
CA ALA A 145 5.78 -2.65 25.51
C ALA A 145 5.28 -4.05 25.10
N MET A 146 6.03 -4.78 24.27
CA MET A 146 5.69 -6.15 23.83
C MET A 146 5.70 -7.18 24.96
N LEU A 147 6.63 -7.07 25.91
CA LEU A 147 6.61 -7.93 27.10
C LEU A 147 5.34 -7.73 27.95
N ASN A 148 4.80 -6.51 27.96
CA ASN A 148 3.59 -6.19 28.72
C ASN A 148 2.30 -6.60 27.98
N VAL A 149 2.34 -6.93 26.68
CA VAL A 149 1.14 -7.26 25.89
C VAL A 149 0.39 -8.46 26.46
N GLU A 150 1.10 -9.48 26.96
CA GLU A 150 0.47 -10.67 27.57
C GLU A 150 -0.43 -10.31 28.77
N SER A 151 -0.14 -9.19 29.44
CA SER A 151 -0.92 -8.70 30.58
C SER A 151 -2.10 -7.79 30.20
N VAL A 152 -2.25 -7.44 28.91
CA VAL A 152 -3.31 -6.56 28.45
C VAL A 152 -4.60 -7.35 28.26
N ASP A 153 -5.60 -7.08 29.10
CA ASP A 153 -6.94 -7.64 28.95
C ASP A 153 -7.69 -6.88 27.83
N VAL A 154 -7.87 -7.55 26.68
CA VAL A 154 -8.55 -6.97 25.52
C VAL A 154 -10.05 -7.24 25.61
N HIS A 155 -10.84 -6.18 25.77
CA HIS A 155 -12.30 -6.26 25.76
C HIS A 155 -12.89 -5.76 24.44
N SER A 156 -14.02 -6.35 24.02
CA SER A 156 -14.75 -5.95 22.81
C SER A 156 -15.09 -4.45 22.78
N ARG A 157 -15.43 -3.86 23.93
CA ARG A 157 -15.68 -2.41 24.08
C ARG A 157 -14.51 -1.51 23.67
N MET A 158 -13.29 -2.04 23.57
CA MET A 158 -12.11 -1.30 23.09
C MET A 158 -12.08 -1.18 21.57
N LEU A 159 -12.84 -2.03 20.86
CA LEU A 159 -12.89 -2.09 19.40
C LEU A 159 -14.23 -1.58 18.83
N LEU A 160 -15.23 -1.43 19.70
CA LEU A 160 -16.56 -0.95 19.33
C LEU A 160 -16.68 0.55 19.59
N PRO A 161 -17.42 1.28 18.74
CA PRO A 161 -17.74 2.67 19.01
C PRO A 161 -18.54 2.78 20.32
N THR A 162 -18.27 3.84 21.07
CA THR A 162 -19.12 4.20 22.20
C THR A 162 -20.49 4.66 21.71
N ALA A 163 -21.53 4.57 22.56
CA ALA A 163 -22.87 5.06 22.21
C ALA A 163 -22.87 6.53 21.74
N LYS A 164 -21.96 7.35 22.29
CA LYS A 164 -21.79 8.74 21.84
C LYS A 164 -21.24 8.81 20.42
N GLU A 165 -20.22 8.02 20.11
CA GLU A 165 -19.63 7.96 18.77
C GLU A 165 -20.60 7.40 17.73
N GLU A 166 -21.44 6.42 18.09
CA GLU A 166 -22.50 5.90 17.21
C GLU A 166 -23.51 6.99 16.83
N VAL A 167 -23.99 7.75 17.81
CA VAL A 167 -24.91 8.88 17.56
C VAL A 167 -24.24 9.93 16.68
N GLN A 168 -22.95 10.24 16.93
CA GLN A 168 -22.21 11.19 16.09
C GLN A 168 -22.02 10.66 14.67
N TRP A 169 -21.71 9.37 14.51
CA TRP A 169 -21.57 8.71 13.22
C TRP A 169 -22.88 8.74 12.41
N GLU A 170 -24.00 8.43 13.06
CA GLU A 170 -25.33 8.52 12.46
C GLU A 170 -25.63 9.94 11.96
N LEU A 171 -25.29 10.97 12.75
CA LEU A 171 -25.46 12.37 12.36
C LEU A 171 -24.57 12.76 11.18
N VAL A 172 -23.33 12.25 11.09
CA VAL A 172 -22.44 12.47 9.94
C VAL A 172 -23.08 11.90 8.68
N LEU A 173 -23.49 10.63 8.72
CA LEU A 173 -24.13 9.97 7.57
C LEU A 173 -25.39 10.69 7.11
N LYS A 174 -26.30 11.03 8.05
CA LYS A 174 -27.53 11.75 7.74
C LYS A 174 -27.24 13.12 7.11
N SER A 175 -26.24 13.84 7.61
CA SER A 175 -25.88 15.17 7.08
C SER A 175 -25.29 15.11 5.68
N GLN A 176 -24.46 14.09 5.40
CA GLN A 176 -23.87 13.86 4.09
C GLN A 176 -24.92 13.45 3.05
N ILE A 177 -25.81 12.51 3.40
CA ILE A 177 -26.93 12.09 2.55
C ILE A 177 -27.84 13.27 2.24
N THR A 178 -28.22 14.04 3.28
CA THR A 178 -29.06 15.23 3.11
C THR A 178 -28.41 16.23 2.16
N SER A 179 -27.12 16.54 2.36
CA SER A 179 -26.39 17.47 1.50
C SER A 179 -26.39 17.01 0.04
N ALA A 180 -26.06 15.74 -0.22
CA ALA A 180 -26.07 15.20 -1.58
C ALA A 180 -27.46 15.22 -2.22
N LEU A 181 -28.51 14.92 -1.45
CA LEU A 181 -29.90 14.98 -1.93
C LEU A 181 -30.31 16.40 -2.31
N LEU A 182 -30.01 17.40 -1.47
CA LEU A 182 -30.37 18.79 -1.74
C LEU A 182 -29.53 19.42 -2.86
N GLU A 183 -28.28 18.97 -3.05
CA GLU A 183 -27.41 19.47 -4.11
C GLU A 183 -27.81 18.93 -5.49
N HIS A 184 -28.33 17.69 -5.57
CA HIS A 184 -28.47 17.00 -6.84
C HIS A 184 -29.88 16.51 -7.19
N LEU A 185 -30.75 16.27 -6.21
CA LEU A 185 -31.97 15.46 -6.42
C LEU A 185 -33.26 16.09 -5.92
N ALA A 186 -33.22 16.93 -4.89
CA ALA A 186 -34.40 17.44 -4.20
C ALA A 186 -34.31 18.92 -3.87
N THR A 187 -35.45 19.60 -3.84
CA THR A 187 -35.60 20.94 -3.29
C THR A 187 -36.36 20.86 -1.97
N LEU A 188 -35.99 21.71 -1.02
CA LEU A 188 -36.60 21.71 0.30
C LEU A 188 -38.04 22.24 0.19
N ALA A 189 -39.03 21.44 0.57
CA ALA A 189 -40.37 21.95 0.85
C ALA A 189 -40.39 22.62 2.24
N GLU A 190 -41.28 23.59 2.45
CA GLU A 190 -41.44 24.24 3.77
C GLU A 190 -41.66 23.16 4.85
N SER A 191 -40.71 23.10 5.77
CA SER A 191 -40.58 22.04 6.76
C SER A 191 -40.44 22.67 8.13
N TYR A 192 -41.27 22.23 9.08
CA TYR A 192 -41.14 22.58 10.51
C TYR A 192 -39.97 21.86 11.19
N VAL A 193 -39.28 20.96 10.49
CA VAL A 193 -38.15 20.18 11.01
C VAL A 193 -36.85 20.72 10.45
N SER A 194 -35.92 21.08 11.33
CA SER A 194 -34.56 21.47 10.97
C SER A 194 -33.81 20.27 10.40
N ILE A 195 -33.42 20.35 9.13
CA ILE A 195 -32.61 19.31 8.50
C ILE A 195 -31.14 19.69 8.58
N ASN A 196 -30.32 18.82 9.17
CA ASN A 196 -28.89 19.07 9.28
C ASN A 196 -28.19 18.70 7.98
N THR A 197 -27.52 19.66 7.36
CA THR A 197 -26.69 19.47 6.16
C THR A 197 -25.20 19.46 6.50
N LYS A 198 -24.84 19.91 7.71
CA LYS A 198 -23.44 20.01 8.12
C LYS A 198 -23.12 18.89 9.11
N PRO A 199 -22.22 17.96 8.74
CA PRO A 199 -21.81 16.93 9.68
C PRO A 199 -21.17 17.58 10.91
N PRO A 200 -21.37 17.01 12.11
CA PRO A 200 -20.67 17.47 13.30
C PRO A 200 -19.15 17.37 13.10
N VAL A 201 -18.40 18.28 13.73
CA VAL A 201 -16.94 18.20 13.74
C VAL A 201 -16.53 16.99 14.59
N VAL A 202 -16.09 15.93 13.93
CA VAL A 202 -15.47 14.75 14.54
C VAL A 202 -13.95 14.90 14.51
N ASP A 203 -13.22 14.02 15.19
CA ASP A 203 -11.77 13.97 15.06
C ASP A 203 -11.39 13.68 13.60
N GLN A 204 -10.70 14.63 12.96
CA GLN A 204 -10.43 14.57 11.53
C GLN A 204 -9.04 14.00 11.29
N ILE A 205 -8.97 12.95 10.47
CA ILE A 205 -7.71 12.49 9.92
C ILE A 205 -7.15 13.59 9.02
N SER A 206 -5.85 13.87 9.16
CA SER A 206 -5.17 14.86 8.34
C SER A 206 -5.35 14.58 6.85
N SER A 207 -5.73 15.61 6.08
CA SER A 207 -5.79 15.55 4.62
C SER A 207 -4.42 15.80 3.96
N GLU A 208 -3.35 15.93 4.73
CA GLU A 208 -2.00 16.06 4.19
C GLU A 208 -1.62 14.78 3.44
N LYS A 209 -1.04 14.94 2.25
CA LYS A 209 -0.60 13.80 1.43
C LYS A 209 0.47 13.01 2.20
N PRO A 210 0.31 11.67 2.37
CA PRO A 210 1.30 10.87 3.06
C PRO A 210 2.63 10.83 2.29
N ASP A 211 3.74 10.83 3.03
CA ASP A 211 5.09 10.74 2.45
C ASP A 211 5.45 9.28 2.19
N ILE A 212 4.94 8.77 1.06
CA ILE A 212 5.12 7.39 0.61
C ILE A 212 5.99 7.36 -0.65
N THR A 213 6.95 6.45 -0.66
CA THR A 213 7.80 6.16 -1.82
C THR A 213 7.65 4.69 -2.20
N MET A 214 7.01 4.43 -3.35
CA MET A 214 6.82 3.08 -3.86
C MET A 214 8.16 2.42 -4.22
N LEU A 215 8.30 1.15 -3.86
CA LEU A 215 9.37 0.29 -4.32
C LEU A 215 9.04 -0.24 -5.71
N LYS A 216 10.05 -0.64 -6.46
CA LYS A 216 9.88 -1.40 -7.69
C LYS A 216 9.32 -2.78 -7.31
N LEU A 217 8.36 -3.26 -8.10
CA LEU A 217 7.81 -4.60 -7.96
C LEU A 217 8.94 -5.64 -7.96
N MET A 218 8.88 -6.55 -7.00
CA MET A 218 9.88 -7.59 -6.78
C MET A 218 9.34 -8.92 -7.31
N ILE A 219 10.18 -9.65 -8.04
CA ILE A 219 9.87 -11.02 -8.48
C ILE A 219 10.38 -11.98 -7.41
N ALA A 220 9.83 -11.82 -6.23
CA ALA A 220 10.01 -12.64 -5.04
C ALA A 220 8.64 -12.71 -4.37
N ALA A 221 8.42 -13.72 -3.54
CA ALA A 221 7.20 -13.83 -2.77
C ALA A 221 7.56 -14.17 -1.34
N ASP A 222 6.85 -13.60 -0.37
CA ASP A 222 7.22 -13.71 1.04
C ASP A 222 6.51 -14.87 1.77
N TYR A 223 5.89 -15.83 1.05
CA TYR A 223 5.17 -16.98 1.64
C TYR A 223 6.05 -17.91 2.48
N SER A 224 7.36 -17.71 2.48
CA SER A 224 8.31 -18.48 3.28
C SER A 224 9.38 -17.56 3.86
N ALA A 225 10.05 -18.05 4.91
CA ALA A 225 11.24 -17.41 5.45
C ALA A 225 12.27 -17.10 4.35
N GLN A 226 12.62 -18.07 3.50
CA GLN A 226 13.54 -17.86 2.39
C GLN A 226 13.06 -16.74 1.45
N GLY A 227 11.79 -16.78 1.06
CA GLY A 227 11.18 -15.78 0.18
C GLY A 227 11.19 -14.37 0.76
N ALA A 228 10.91 -14.22 2.05
CA ALA A 228 11.06 -12.94 2.75
C ALA A 228 12.51 -12.43 2.73
N GLY A 229 13.50 -13.32 2.82
CA GLY A 229 14.92 -12.97 2.64
C GLY A 229 15.23 -12.46 1.23
N GLU A 230 14.66 -13.09 0.20
CA GLU A 230 14.77 -12.65 -1.20
C GLU A 230 14.13 -11.28 -1.42
N VAL A 231 12.98 -11.01 -0.79
CA VAL A 231 12.35 -9.68 -0.78
C VAL A 231 13.29 -8.65 -0.16
N PHE A 232 13.90 -8.92 0.99
CA PHE A 232 14.85 -7.97 1.60
C PHE A 232 16.05 -7.69 0.70
N GLN A 233 16.65 -8.73 0.11
CA GLN A 233 17.74 -8.54 -0.83
C GLN A 233 17.31 -7.67 -2.02
N ALA A 234 16.11 -7.89 -2.55
CA ALA A 234 15.58 -7.07 -3.64
C ALA A 234 15.34 -5.60 -3.24
N ILE A 235 15.03 -5.30 -1.98
CA ILE A 235 14.90 -3.92 -1.48
C ILE A 235 16.28 -3.28 -1.29
N VAL A 236 17.24 -4.02 -0.73
CA VAL A 236 18.64 -3.59 -0.60
C VAL A 236 19.21 -3.21 -1.97
N ASP A 237 19.02 -4.07 -2.98
CA ASP A 237 19.47 -3.83 -4.34
C ASP A 237 18.84 -2.57 -4.97
N GLN A 238 17.59 -2.27 -4.61
CA GLN A 238 16.89 -1.06 -5.09
C GLN A 238 17.35 0.24 -4.40
N SER A 239 17.76 0.12 -3.14
CA SER A 239 18.12 1.24 -2.26
C SER A 239 19.61 1.58 -2.29
N ASN A 240 20.43 0.72 -2.88
CA ASN A 240 21.90 0.87 -2.92
C ASN A 240 22.49 1.09 -1.51
N LEU A 241 21.83 0.55 -0.48
CA LEU A 241 22.33 0.47 0.89
C LEU A 241 23.10 -0.84 1.07
N THR A 242 23.91 -0.91 2.12
CA THR A 242 24.44 -2.19 2.58
C THR A 242 23.36 -2.94 3.36
N MET A 243 23.43 -4.28 3.41
CA MET A 243 22.51 -5.06 4.26
C MET A 243 22.62 -4.65 5.74
N SER A 244 23.82 -4.26 6.19
CA SER A 244 24.06 -3.71 7.53
C SER A 244 23.26 -2.43 7.80
N ASP A 245 23.35 -1.46 6.89
CA ASP A 245 22.61 -0.19 7.00
C ASP A 245 21.10 -0.42 6.92
N PHE A 246 20.67 -1.37 6.09
CA PHE A 246 19.28 -1.77 5.95
C PHE A 246 18.73 -2.38 7.26
N ALA A 247 19.40 -3.42 7.77
CA ALA A 247 18.98 -4.17 8.95
C ALA A 247 19.04 -3.36 10.25
N SER A 248 19.89 -2.33 10.33
CA SER A 248 20.02 -1.48 11.52
C SER A 248 18.95 -0.40 11.65
N ARG A 249 18.20 -0.10 10.58
CA ARG A 249 17.34 1.10 10.53
C ARG A 249 15.87 0.80 10.29
N ILE A 250 15.56 -0.27 9.57
CA ILE A 250 14.22 -0.44 9.00
C ILE A 250 13.25 -1.07 9.97
N GLN A 251 12.02 -0.56 9.95
CA GLN A 251 10.89 -1.09 10.70
C GLN A 251 9.87 -1.65 9.73
N LEU A 252 9.56 -2.94 9.85
CA LEU A 252 8.52 -3.57 9.03
C LEU A 252 7.17 -3.30 9.70
N ILE A 253 6.35 -2.47 9.07
CA ILE A 253 5.06 -2.07 9.62
C ILE A 253 3.98 -2.40 8.60
N ASP A 254 2.80 -2.74 9.09
CA ASP A 254 1.63 -3.05 8.26
C ASP A 254 1.81 -4.31 7.41
N GLY A 255 2.68 -5.23 7.86
CA GLY A 255 2.82 -6.54 7.24
C GLY A 255 1.63 -7.44 7.57
N ASP A 256 1.30 -8.35 6.68
CA ASP A 256 0.33 -9.40 7.00
C ASP A 256 0.90 -10.37 8.06
N LEU A 257 0.04 -11.26 8.56
CA LEU A 257 0.45 -12.23 9.58
C LEU A 257 1.52 -13.20 9.07
N ALA A 258 1.41 -13.65 7.83
CA ALA A 258 2.36 -14.60 7.25
C ALA A 258 3.74 -13.95 7.07
N THR A 259 3.82 -12.72 6.55
CA THR A 259 5.04 -11.93 6.43
C THR A 259 5.71 -11.74 7.78
N CYS A 260 4.94 -11.35 8.81
CA CYS A 260 5.48 -11.16 10.17
C CYS A 260 5.98 -12.47 10.80
N LEU A 261 5.31 -13.59 10.54
CA LEU A 261 5.73 -14.92 11.00
C LEU A 261 6.97 -15.43 10.25
N ASN A 262 7.03 -15.24 8.93
CA ASN A 262 8.19 -15.59 8.12
C ASN A 262 9.41 -14.79 8.53
N PHE A 263 9.22 -13.52 8.88
CA PHE A 263 10.26 -12.69 9.47
C PHE A 263 10.73 -13.21 10.84
N THR A 264 9.79 -13.56 11.72
CA THR A 264 10.12 -14.15 13.03
C THR A 264 10.87 -15.48 12.88
N THR A 265 10.50 -16.28 11.88
CA THR A 265 11.15 -17.55 11.54
C THR A 265 12.57 -17.31 11.02
N LEU A 266 12.77 -16.36 10.10
CA LEU A 266 14.09 -15.95 9.60
C LEU A 266 15.02 -15.56 10.75
N ARG A 267 14.54 -14.68 11.64
CA ARG A 267 15.29 -14.25 12.82
C ARG A 267 15.72 -15.45 13.68
N THR A 268 14.81 -16.40 13.89
CA THR A 268 15.09 -17.60 14.68
C THR A 268 16.16 -18.47 14.01
N GLN A 269 16.08 -18.66 12.69
CA GLN A 269 17.08 -19.42 11.93
C GLN A 269 18.48 -18.76 11.93
N GLN A 270 18.53 -17.44 12.02
CA GLN A 270 19.76 -16.66 12.06
C GLN A 270 20.31 -16.46 13.47
N THR A 271 19.65 -17.01 14.50
CA THR A 271 20.07 -16.93 15.90
C THR A 271 20.70 -18.27 16.34
N PRO A 272 21.87 -18.27 17.03
CA PRO A 272 22.63 -17.10 17.47
C PRO A 272 23.63 -16.65 16.40
N SER A 273 23.44 -15.45 15.84
CA SER A 273 24.52 -14.72 15.15
C SER A 273 25.11 -13.67 16.08
N LYS A 274 26.44 -13.55 16.07
CA LYS A 274 27.17 -12.47 16.77
C LYS A 274 27.07 -11.14 16.03
N HIS A 275 26.61 -11.15 14.78
CA HIS A 275 26.46 -9.96 13.94
C HIS A 275 24.99 -9.51 13.95
N LYS A 276 24.73 -8.32 14.53
CA LYS A 276 23.37 -7.74 14.63
C LYS A 276 22.65 -7.58 13.29
N GLU A 277 23.43 -7.51 12.21
CA GLU A 277 23.00 -7.36 10.82
C GLU A 277 22.39 -8.65 10.28
N GLU A 278 22.97 -9.79 10.67
CA GLU A 278 22.52 -11.13 10.27
C GLU A 278 21.34 -11.60 11.12
N SER A 279 21.19 -11.11 12.35
CA SER A 279 20.14 -11.55 13.26
C SER A 279 18.80 -10.83 13.07
N LEU A 280 18.74 -9.76 12.25
CA LEU A 280 17.55 -8.92 12.01
C LEU A 280 16.85 -8.43 13.30
N MET A 281 17.60 -8.32 14.40
CA MET A 281 17.02 -8.05 15.73
C MET A 281 16.49 -6.62 15.87
N ASN A 282 16.95 -5.70 15.03
CA ASN A 282 16.56 -4.29 15.07
C ASN A 282 15.33 -3.97 14.20
N VAL A 283 14.86 -4.93 13.40
CA VAL A 283 13.68 -4.77 12.56
C VAL A 283 12.45 -5.17 13.38
N LEU A 284 11.65 -4.20 13.77
CA LEU A 284 10.39 -4.46 14.48
C LEU A 284 9.31 -4.82 13.46
N THR A 285 8.43 -5.74 13.84
CA THR A 285 7.26 -6.10 13.04
C THR A 285 6.00 -5.60 13.73
N MET A 286 5.15 -4.91 12.97
CA MET A 286 3.80 -4.55 13.40
C MET A 286 2.81 -5.06 12.36
N LEU A 287 1.84 -5.85 12.82
CA LEU A 287 0.75 -6.36 11.98
C LEU A 287 -0.08 -5.20 11.45
N GLY A 288 -0.53 -5.36 10.21
CA GLY A 288 -1.44 -4.40 9.61
C GLY A 288 -2.82 -4.40 10.25
N GLY A 289 -3.37 -3.20 10.45
CA GLY A 289 -4.64 -3.02 11.17
C GLY A 289 -5.80 -3.78 10.51
N ALA A 290 -5.83 -3.85 9.18
CA ALA A 290 -6.82 -4.62 8.44
C ALA A 290 -6.73 -6.13 8.72
N HIS A 291 -5.52 -6.70 8.74
CA HIS A 291 -5.31 -8.11 9.05
C HIS A 291 -5.62 -8.43 10.51
N THR A 292 -5.27 -7.55 11.44
CA THR A 292 -5.65 -7.68 12.85
C THR A 292 -7.17 -7.70 13.01
N LEU A 293 -7.88 -6.76 12.39
CA LEU A 293 -9.34 -6.72 12.42
C LEU A 293 -9.97 -7.95 11.76
N TRP A 294 -9.42 -8.42 10.64
CA TRP A 294 -9.85 -9.65 9.99
C TRP A 294 -9.71 -10.85 10.91
N ASN A 295 -8.55 -11.03 11.54
CA ASN A 295 -8.30 -12.16 12.45
C ASN A 295 -9.22 -12.13 13.67
N ILE A 296 -9.44 -10.95 14.27
CA ILE A 296 -10.39 -10.79 15.38
C ILE A 296 -11.81 -11.11 14.94
N SER A 297 -12.23 -10.60 13.77
CA SER A 297 -13.57 -10.86 13.23
C SER A 297 -13.79 -12.35 12.93
N GLN A 298 -12.78 -13.02 12.37
CA GLN A 298 -12.80 -14.45 12.12
C GLN A 298 -12.90 -15.26 13.41
N ASP A 299 -12.20 -14.86 14.48
CA ASP A 299 -12.27 -15.53 15.78
C ASP A 299 -13.64 -15.36 16.44
N ILE A 300 -14.20 -14.14 16.43
CA ILE A 300 -15.57 -13.87 16.88
C ILE A 300 -16.57 -14.72 16.10
N TYR A 301 -16.49 -14.72 14.77
CA TYR A 301 -17.37 -15.52 13.92
C TYR A 301 -17.25 -17.01 14.23
N SER A 302 -16.03 -17.55 14.32
CA SER A 302 -15.80 -18.97 14.61
C SER A 302 -16.33 -19.35 15.99
N LYS A 303 -16.21 -18.47 16.99
CA LYS A 303 -16.66 -18.72 18.36
C LYS A 303 -18.18 -18.66 18.52
N HIS A 304 -18.87 -17.85 17.72
CA HIS A 304 -20.30 -17.57 17.91
C HIS A 304 -21.21 -18.12 16.79
N VAL A 305 -20.66 -18.42 15.63
CA VAL A 305 -21.40 -18.79 14.40
C VAL A 305 -20.82 -20.04 13.72
N GLY A 306 -19.65 -20.54 14.13
CA GLY A 306 -18.95 -21.60 13.40
C GLY A 306 -18.57 -22.79 14.26
N ASP A 307 -19.53 -23.64 14.61
CA ASP A 307 -19.21 -24.99 15.07
C ASP A 307 -19.06 -25.93 13.87
N LYS A 308 -17.83 -26.34 13.56
CA LYS A 308 -17.56 -27.30 12.47
C LYS A 308 -18.14 -28.70 12.72
N SER A 309 -18.69 -28.96 13.91
CA SER A 309 -19.42 -30.18 14.24
C SER A 309 -20.94 -30.05 14.07
N ASP A 310 -21.46 -28.84 13.84
CA ASP A 310 -22.86 -28.61 13.51
C ASP A 310 -23.03 -28.49 11.98
N SER A 311 -23.66 -29.48 11.38
CA SER A 311 -23.93 -29.51 9.94
C SER A 311 -24.89 -28.41 9.46
N CYS A 312 -25.52 -27.65 10.36
CA CYS A 312 -26.35 -26.50 10.00
C CYS A 312 -25.53 -25.25 9.65
N ASP A 313 -24.26 -25.17 10.05
CA ASP A 313 -23.40 -23.99 9.87
C ASP A 313 -22.49 -24.11 8.61
N ALA A 314 -22.60 -25.18 7.82
CA ALA A 314 -21.70 -25.47 6.71
C ALA A 314 -22.06 -24.81 5.36
N ASP A 315 -23.20 -24.11 5.26
CA ASP A 315 -23.68 -23.52 4.01
C ASP A 315 -23.96 -22.01 4.16
N SER A 316 -22.90 -21.19 4.02
CA SER A 316 -23.00 -19.79 3.60
C SER A 316 -21.78 -19.36 2.81
#